data_AF-C7MTN5-F1
#
_entry.id   AF-C7MTN5-F1
#
_cell.length_a   1.000
_cell.length_b   1.000
_cell.length_c   1.000
_cell.angle_alpha   90.00
_cell.angle_beta   90.00
_cell.angle_gamma   90.00
#
_symmetry.space_group_name_H-M   'P 1'
#
loop_
_entity.id
_entity.type
_entity.pdbx_description
1 polymer ?
#
loop_
_entity_poly.entity_id
_entity_poly.type
_entity_poly.pdbx_seq_one_letter_code
_entity_poly.pdbx_strand_id
1 'polypeptide(L)'
;MDGDHPEDLQKDRNPKLMNSPRRNATTMGDPMRRLALTALFCVLLATSACAEDQASAGSRPELPEESSAETTTQEDKDEPETNERGNIPKKLKEEAGLIHERGDSSAVFAIDEIKVDPECHEYGVKPDKGHTLLLHVRVATGVEADANDAMSLLLNPYNFAELGSDGVTSPASSGMCTDPDEYLPMQFGMNQKYRGTIEVVVPEASGTLILTNYGGRGWEWTYPTDEK
;
A
#
# COMPACT_ATOMS: atom_id res chain seq x y z
N MET A 1 -9.21 67.14 -12.43
CA MET A 1 -8.05 67.38 -13.30
C MET A 1 -7.29 66.07 -13.35
N ASP A 2 -7.96 65.04 -13.88
CA ASP A 2 -7.82 64.54 -15.27
C ASP A 2 -6.72 63.47 -15.22
N GLY A 3 -6.98 62.17 -15.23
CA GLY A 3 -7.89 61.45 -16.11
C GLY A 3 -7.08 60.98 -17.32
N ASP A 4 -6.65 59.72 -17.36
CA ASP A 4 -6.85 58.88 -18.54
C ASP A 4 -6.61 57.38 -18.27
N HIS A 5 -7.30 56.58 -19.06
CA HIS A 5 -7.62 55.16 -18.92
C HIS A 5 -6.54 54.21 -19.47
N PRO A 6 -6.63 52.89 -19.19
CA PRO A 6 -5.73 51.84 -19.68
C PRO A 6 -6.29 51.13 -20.92
N GLU A 7 -5.49 50.86 -21.96
CA GLU A 7 -5.85 49.89 -23.02
C GLU A 7 -4.62 49.23 -23.66
N ASP A 8 -4.86 47.97 -24.05
CA ASP A 8 -4.19 47.19 -25.09
C ASP A 8 -2.79 46.62 -24.89
N LEU A 9 -2.73 45.31 -24.59
CA LEU A 9 -1.83 44.36 -25.26
C LEU A 9 -2.36 42.93 -25.07
N GLN A 10 -3.46 42.61 -25.74
CA GLN A 10 -3.94 41.23 -25.91
C GLN A 10 -4.29 40.99 -27.39
N LYS A 11 -3.27 40.81 -28.24
CA LYS A 11 -3.49 40.41 -29.63
C LYS A 11 -2.24 39.79 -30.24
N ASP A 12 -2.11 38.47 -30.12
CA ASP A 12 -1.58 37.63 -31.20
C ASP A 12 -2.12 36.20 -31.04
N ARG A 13 -3.33 36.03 -31.57
CA ARG A 13 -3.87 34.72 -31.94
C ARG A 13 -3.21 34.35 -33.26
N ASN A 14 -2.56 33.19 -33.31
CA ASN A 14 -2.15 32.57 -34.57
C ASN A 14 -2.84 31.21 -34.72
N PRO A 15 -4.00 31.12 -35.40
CA PRO A 15 -4.58 29.83 -35.79
C PRO A 15 -4.41 29.58 -37.30
N LYS A 16 -4.39 28.29 -37.68
CA LYS A 16 -4.36 27.73 -39.06
C LYS A 16 -2.93 27.56 -39.62
N LEU A 17 -2.49 26.48 -40.25
CA LEU A 17 -3.07 25.28 -40.89
C LEU A 17 -2.06 24.11 -40.65
N MET A 18 -2.30 22.81 -40.81
CA MET A 18 -2.92 22.07 -41.92
C MET A 18 -2.93 20.60 -41.44
N ASN A 19 -4.09 19.94 -41.36
CA ASN A 19 -4.59 19.07 -42.42
C ASN A 19 -3.75 17.79 -42.61
N SER A 20 -4.13 16.70 -41.93
CA SER A 20 -3.79 15.34 -42.37
C SER A 20 -5.08 14.61 -42.79
N PRO A 21 -5.08 13.96 -43.96
CA PRO A 21 -6.30 13.48 -44.61
C PRO A 21 -6.84 12.18 -44.01
N ARG A 22 -8.17 12.12 -44.00
CA ARG A 22 -9.00 10.92 -43.87
C ARG A 22 -8.51 9.81 -44.80
N ARG A 23 -8.36 8.59 -44.28
CA ARG A 23 -8.50 7.37 -45.10
C ARG A 23 -9.88 6.78 -44.84
N ASN A 24 -10.69 6.77 -45.89
CA ASN A 24 -12.00 6.13 -45.94
C ASN A 24 -11.86 4.62 -46.15
N ALA A 25 -12.67 3.88 -45.40
CA ALA A 25 -13.57 2.77 -45.74
C ALA A 25 -13.23 1.67 -46.79
N THR A 26 -13.98 0.56 -46.63
CA THR A 26 -14.26 -0.59 -47.53
C THR A 26 -13.34 -1.79 -47.24
N THR A 27 -13.81 -2.95 -46.78
CA THR A 27 -14.83 -3.89 -47.30
C THR A 27 -15.44 -4.68 -46.12
N MET A 28 -16.75 -4.86 -45.93
CA MET A 28 -17.76 -5.58 -46.75
C MET A 28 -17.58 -7.11 -46.74
N GLY A 29 -18.50 -7.80 -46.03
CA GLY A 29 -18.96 -9.17 -46.33
C GLY A 29 -18.21 -10.33 -45.66
N ASP A 30 -18.85 -11.00 -44.69
CA ASP A 30 -19.60 -12.21 -45.06
C ASP A 30 -20.60 -12.64 -43.96
N PRO A 31 -21.87 -12.91 -44.31
CA PRO A 31 -22.86 -13.50 -43.42
C PRO A 31 -22.99 -15.02 -43.60
N MET A 32 -23.39 -15.66 -42.50
CA MET A 32 -24.23 -16.86 -42.47
C MET A 32 -23.57 -18.24 -42.73
N ARG A 33 -24.19 -19.24 -42.06
CA ARG A 33 -24.18 -20.70 -42.31
C ARG A 33 -23.00 -21.44 -41.67
N ARG A 34 -23.21 -22.45 -40.82
CA ARG A 34 -24.22 -23.53 -40.88
C ARG A 34 -24.11 -24.48 -39.66
N LEU A 35 -25.24 -25.13 -39.36
CA LEU A 35 -25.44 -26.50 -38.80
C LEU A 35 -24.99 -26.71 -37.34
N ALA A 36 -25.89 -26.78 -36.34
CA ALA A 36 -26.96 -27.76 -36.08
C ALA A 36 -26.48 -29.17 -35.71
N LEU A 37 -27.17 -29.73 -34.70
CA LEU A 37 -27.35 -31.14 -34.30
C LEU A 37 -26.53 -31.76 -33.15
N THR A 38 -27.26 -31.96 -32.03
CA THR A 38 -27.40 -33.20 -31.22
C THR A 38 -26.20 -33.83 -30.52
N ALA A 39 -26.31 -33.96 -29.18
CA ALA A 39 -26.37 -35.27 -28.52
C ALA A 39 -26.90 -35.13 -27.09
N LEU A 40 -28.12 -35.63 -26.90
CA LEU A 40 -28.74 -35.96 -25.62
C LEU A 40 -28.00 -37.17 -25.05
N PHE A 41 -27.31 -37.03 -23.92
CA PHE A 41 -26.75 -38.15 -23.17
C PHE A 41 -27.36 -38.21 -21.77
N CYS A 42 -28.37 -39.06 -21.63
CA CYS A 42 -28.85 -39.56 -20.35
C CYS A 42 -27.84 -40.59 -19.82
N VAL A 43 -27.14 -40.28 -18.73
CA VAL A 43 -26.60 -41.30 -17.82
C VAL A 43 -26.87 -40.83 -16.39
N LEU A 44 -27.97 -41.35 -15.84
CA LEU A 44 -28.24 -41.40 -14.40
C LEU A 44 -27.56 -42.66 -13.84
N LEU A 45 -26.99 -42.53 -12.63
CA LEU A 45 -26.46 -43.55 -11.70
C LEU A 45 -24.93 -43.53 -11.52
N ALA A 46 -24.48 -42.85 -10.46
CA ALA A 46 -23.44 -43.37 -9.57
C ALA A 46 -23.64 -42.79 -8.16
N THR A 47 -23.75 -43.68 -7.19
CA THR A 47 -23.84 -43.46 -5.75
C THR A 47 -22.47 -43.19 -5.12
N SER A 48 -22.49 -42.39 -4.04
CA SER A 48 -21.56 -42.43 -2.89
C SER A 48 -20.09 -42.08 -3.13
N ALA A 49 -19.62 -40.99 -2.50
CA ALA A 49 -18.48 -41.00 -1.57
C ALA A 49 -17.94 -39.58 -1.34
N CYS A 50 -17.90 -39.17 -0.06
CA CYS A 50 -17.05 -38.11 0.52
C CYS A 50 -17.27 -36.68 -0.05
N ALA A 51 -17.08 -35.60 0.68
CA ALA A 51 -16.31 -35.39 1.88
C ALA A 51 -17.00 -34.32 2.72
N GLU A 52 -16.76 -34.40 4.02
CA GLU A 52 -16.92 -33.31 4.97
C GLU A 52 -16.54 -31.98 4.30
N ASP A 53 -17.49 -31.05 4.25
CA ASP A 53 -17.25 -29.66 3.90
C ASP A 53 -16.49 -29.05 5.09
N GLN A 54 -15.20 -29.39 5.22
CA GLN A 54 -14.27 -28.53 5.94
C GLN A 54 -14.14 -27.28 5.10
N ALA A 55 -15.02 -26.32 5.38
CA ALA A 55 -14.75 -24.92 5.14
C ALA A 55 -13.39 -24.64 5.79
N SER A 56 -12.34 -24.70 4.96
CA SER A 56 -11.04 -24.13 5.29
C SER A 56 -11.28 -22.65 5.45
N ALA A 57 -11.56 -22.22 6.68
CA ALA A 57 -11.42 -20.84 7.08
C ALA A 57 -10.05 -20.38 6.55
N GLY A 58 -10.06 -19.36 5.69
CA GLY A 58 -8.84 -18.83 5.11
C GLY A 58 -7.92 -18.45 6.25
N SER A 59 -6.83 -19.19 6.42
CA SER A 59 -5.90 -18.90 7.50
C SER A 59 -5.25 -17.55 7.20
N ARG A 60 -5.31 -16.63 8.17
CA ARG A 60 -4.68 -15.31 8.10
C ARG A 60 -3.21 -15.46 7.70
N PRO A 61 -2.70 -14.65 6.76
CA PRO A 61 -1.29 -14.64 6.42
C PRO A 61 -0.44 -14.33 7.64
N GLU A 62 0.61 -15.10 7.81
CA GLU A 62 1.53 -14.98 8.93
C GLU A 62 2.79 -14.26 8.45
N LEU A 63 3.25 -13.26 9.20
CA LEU A 63 4.50 -12.55 8.90
C LEU A 63 5.69 -13.53 8.85
N PRO A 64 6.74 -13.25 8.07
CA PRO A 64 7.96 -14.06 8.10
C PRO A 64 8.56 -14.07 9.51
N GLU A 65 8.95 -15.25 10.00
CA GLU A 65 9.50 -15.39 11.36
C GLU A 65 10.75 -14.52 11.54
N GLU A 66 10.83 -13.89 12.70
CA GLU A 66 12.08 -13.43 13.29
C GLU A 66 12.36 -14.39 14.44
N SER A 67 13.59 -14.89 14.57
CA SER A 67 13.92 -15.95 15.52
C SER A 67 13.72 -15.50 16.97
N SER A 68 12.49 -15.62 17.47
CA SER A 68 12.14 -15.64 18.89
C SER A 68 10.74 -16.22 19.01
N ALA A 69 10.63 -17.37 19.68
CA ALA A 69 9.38 -18.06 19.90
C ALA A 69 8.58 -17.35 21.01
N GLU A 70 7.41 -16.79 20.68
CA GLU A 70 6.39 -16.45 21.66
C GLU A 70 5.07 -17.15 21.35
N THR A 71 4.48 -17.70 22.41
CA THR A 71 3.23 -18.46 22.43
C THR A 71 2.05 -17.54 22.11
N THR A 72 1.32 -17.84 21.04
CA THR A 72 0.07 -17.16 20.69
C THR A 72 -1.04 -17.58 21.66
N THR A 73 -1.44 -16.68 22.56
CA THR A 73 -2.74 -16.77 23.24
C THR A 73 -3.77 -16.15 22.31
N GLN A 74 -4.83 -16.88 21.96
CA GLN A 74 -5.97 -16.33 21.23
C GLN A 74 -6.61 -15.24 22.08
N GLU A 75 -6.49 -13.98 21.63
CA GLU A 75 -7.09 -12.81 22.25
C GLU A 75 -8.50 -12.61 21.68
N ASP A 76 -9.44 -12.36 22.60
CA ASP A 76 -10.85 -12.09 22.30
C ASP A 76 -10.98 -10.85 21.41
N LYS A 77 -12.02 -10.83 20.57
CA LYS A 77 -12.17 -9.92 19.43
C LYS A 77 -12.63 -8.52 19.85
N ASP A 78 -11.92 -7.87 20.77
CA ASP A 78 -12.12 -6.46 21.09
C ASP A 78 -11.56 -5.58 19.97
N GLU A 79 -12.33 -4.55 19.61
CA GLU A 79 -11.92 -3.56 18.62
C GLU A 79 -10.69 -2.80 19.14
N PRO A 80 -9.63 -2.62 18.33
CA PRO A 80 -8.40 -1.99 18.82
C PRO A 80 -8.67 -0.57 19.32
N GLU A 81 -8.15 -0.26 20.51
CA GLU A 81 -8.22 1.08 21.08
C GLU A 81 -7.58 2.10 20.15
N THR A 82 -8.25 3.24 19.96
CA THR A 82 -7.78 4.35 19.13
C THR A 82 -7.41 5.56 19.97
N ASN A 83 -6.45 6.35 19.48
CA ASN A 83 -6.15 7.65 20.06
C ASN A 83 -7.20 8.72 19.68
N GLU A 84 -7.01 9.95 20.15
CA GLU A 84 -7.89 11.10 19.89
C GLU A 84 -8.00 11.47 18.39
N ARG A 85 -7.04 11.04 17.56
CA ARG A 85 -7.06 11.22 16.09
C ARG A 85 -7.76 10.08 15.35
N GLY A 86 -8.20 9.04 16.06
CA GLY A 86 -8.84 7.86 15.47
C GLY A 86 -7.85 6.86 14.85
N ASN A 87 -6.55 7.03 15.08
CA ASN A 87 -5.53 6.07 14.66
C ASN A 87 -5.28 5.03 15.75
N ILE A 88 -4.77 3.87 15.35
CA ILE A 88 -4.42 2.78 16.24
C ILE A 88 -2.95 2.96 16.67
N PRO A 89 -2.66 3.24 17.95
CA PRO A 89 -1.28 3.24 18.44
C PRO A 89 -0.69 1.84 18.37
N LYS A 90 0.56 1.74 17.90
CA LYS A 90 1.26 0.47 17.71
C LYS A 90 2.61 0.48 18.43
N LYS A 91 3.01 -0.67 18.94
CA LYS A 91 4.40 -0.96 19.30
C LYS A 91 5.16 -1.45 18.08
N LEU A 92 6.49 -1.35 18.10
CA LEU A 92 7.31 -2.06 17.12
C LEU A 92 7.04 -3.57 17.22
N LYS A 93 7.15 -4.26 16.09
CA LYS A 93 6.87 -5.69 15.89
C LYS A 93 5.40 -6.09 16.03
N GLU A 94 4.52 -5.18 16.44
CA GLU A 94 3.09 -5.44 16.56
C GLU A 94 2.41 -5.40 15.19
N GLU A 95 1.61 -6.43 14.88
CA GLU A 95 1.00 -6.57 13.56
C GLU A 95 -0.10 -5.54 13.32
N ALA A 96 -0.02 -4.84 12.19
CA ALA A 96 -1.07 -4.04 11.59
C ALA A 96 -1.55 -4.74 10.31
N GLY A 97 -2.69 -4.33 9.75
CA GLY A 97 -3.15 -4.94 8.52
C GLY A 97 -4.49 -4.42 8.00
N LEU A 98 -4.73 -4.74 6.74
CA LEU A 98 -6.00 -4.52 6.08
C LEU A 98 -6.84 -5.78 6.28
N ILE A 99 -7.84 -5.74 7.14
CA ILE A 99 -8.74 -6.87 7.39
C ILE A 99 -9.99 -6.69 6.55
N HIS A 100 -10.28 -7.63 5.65
CA HIS A 100 -11.54 -7.62 4.90
C HIS A 100 -12.72 -8.07 5.80
N GLU A 101 -13.93 -7.59 5.52
CA GLU A 101 -15.13 -7.77 6.36
C GLU A 101 -15.49 -9.24 6.66
N ARG A 102 -15.04 -10.18 5.82
CA ARG A 102 -15.23 -11.63 6.03
C ARG A 102 -14.18 -12.28 6.92
N GLY A 103 -13.17 -11.55 7.38
CA GLY A 103 -12.12 -12.06 8.28
C GLY A 103 -11.08 -12.99 7.62
N ASP A 104 -11.37 -13.55 6.45
CA ASP A 104 -10.57 -14.61 5.82
C ASP A 104 -9.45 -14.11 4.89
N SER A 105 -9.42 -12.81 4.58
CA SER A 105 -8.36 -12.21 3.78
C SER A 105 -7.85 -10.94 4.42
N SER A 106 -6.61 -11.01 4.89
CA SER A 106 -5.90 -9.88 5.44
C SER A 106 -4.49 -9.83 4.87
N ALA A 107 -4.08 -8.67 4.35
CA ALA A 107 -2.67 -8.38 4.19
C ALA A 107 -2.21 -7.74 5.50
N VAL A 108 -1.13 -8.27 6.08
CA VAL A 108 -0.61 -7.81 7.37
C VAL A 108 0.83 -7.35 7.21
N PHE A 109 1.22 -6.41 8.08
CA PHE A 109 2.58 -5.91 8.14
C PHE A 109 2.97 -5.58 9.58
N ALA A 110 4.26 -5.46 9.83
CA ALA A 110 4.78 -4.90 11.08
C ALA A 110 6.02 -4.07 10.78
N ILE A 111 6.20 -2.98 11.52
CA ILE A 111 7.47 -2.24 11.57
C ILE A 111 8.26 -2.83 12.73
N ASP A 112 9.33 -3.55 12.44
CA ASP A 112 10.13 -4.26 13.43
C ASP A 112 11.15 -3.33 14.12
N GLU A 113 11.67 -2.36 13.39
CA GLU A 113 12.69 -1.41 13.83
C GLU A 113 12.54 -0.07 13.09
N ILE A 114 12.85 1.04 13.77
CA ILE A 114 12.97 2.38 13.18
C ILE A 114 14.36 2.90 13.52
N LYS A 115 15.24 2.99 12.52
CA LYS A 115 16.55 3.63 12.67
C LYS A 115 16.45 5.11 12.32
N VAL A 116 16.91 5.96 13.23
CA VAL A 116 16.99 7.42 13.02
C VAL A 116 18.41 7.77 12.57
N ASP A 117 18.50 8.51 11.47
CA ASP A 117 19.74 8.97 10.84
C ASP A 117 20.79 7.86 10.66
N PRO A 118 20.46 6.74 9.98
CA PRO A 118 21.45 5.71 9.69
C PRO A 118 22.60 6.30 8.85
N GLU A 119 23.75 5.62 8.88
CA GLU A 119 24.82 5.91 7.92
C GLU A 119 24.32 5.61 6.51
N CYS A 120 24.53 6.56 5.58
CA CYS A 120 24.13 6.34 4.20
C CYS A 120 25.05 5.31 3.53
N HIS A 121 24.48 4.57 2.58
CA HIS A 121 25.26 3.70 1.70
C HIS A 121 26.22 4.53 0.82
N GLU A 122 27.17 3.89 0.14
CA GLU A 122 28.24 4.58 -0.58
C GLU A 122 27.78 5.55 -1.70
N TYR A 123 26.58 5.37 -2.25
CA TYR A 123 25.96 6.27 -3.22
C TYR A 123 24.73 7.00 -2.67
N GLY A 124 24.48 6.85 -1.37
CA GLY A 124 23.33 7.44 -0.70
C GLY A 124 23.56 8.92 -0.42
N VAL A 125 22.46 9.68 -0.42
CA VAL A 125 22.47 11.12 -0.21
C VAL A 125 21.65 11.45 1.03
N LYS A 126 22.29 12.08 2.02
CA LYS A 126 21.61 12.63 3.19
C LYS A 126 20.65 13.75 2.76
N PRO A 127 19.47 13.87 3.40
CA PRO A 127 18.58 14.97 3.13
C PRO A 127 19.22 16.31 3.52
N ASP A 128 18.96 17.37 2.74
CA ASP A 128 19.43 18.72 3.07
C ASP A 128 18.80 19.26 4.37
N LYS A 129 17.61 18.77 4.73
CA LYS A 129 16.84 19.14 5.93
C LYS A 129 16.04 17.94 6.44
N GLY A 130 15.85 17.89 7.75
CA GLY A 130 15.13 16.82 8.43
C GLY A 130 16.03 15.64 8.76
N HIS A 131 15.40 14.54 9.12
CA HIS A 131 16.01 13.31 9.61
C HIS A 131 15.54 12.13 8.76
N THR A 132 16.46 11.22 8.46
CA THR A 132 16.12 9.98 7.74
C THR A 132 15.63 8.96 8.76
N LEU A 133 14.44 8.42 8.54
CA LEU A 133 13.96 7.22 9.22
C LEU A 133 14.03 6.04 8.25
N LEU A 134 14.73 4.98 8.65
CA LEU A 134 14.73 3.70 7.96
C LEU A 134 13.85 2.73 8.73
N LEU A 135 12.70 2.40 8.14
CA LEU A 135 11.72 1.48 8.72
C LEU A 135 12.04 0.07 8.23
N HIS A 136 12.37 -0.85 9.14
CA HIS A 136 12.47 -2.28 8.80
C HIS A 136 11.08 -2.89 8.89
N VAL A 137 10.59 -3.44 7.78
CA VAL A 137 9.20 -3.85 7.64
C VAL A 137 9.11 -5.30 7.18
N ARG A 138 8.20 -6.05 7.80
CA ARG A 138 7.73 -7.35 7.32
C ARG A 138 6.32 -7.24 6.80
N VAL A 139 6.02 -7.98 5.74
CA VAL A 139 4.69 -8.06 5.13
C VAL A 139 4.33 -9.52 4.86
N ALA A 140 3.08 -9.88 5.07
CA ALA A 140 2.50 -11.13 4.60
C ALA A 140 1.17 -10.87 3.89
N THR A 141 1.04 -11.43 2.71
CA THR A 141 -0.12 -11.26 1.83
C THR A 141 -1.00 -12.49 1.79
N GLY A 142 -2.28 -12.26 1.54
CA GLY A 142 -3.29 -13.32 1.41
C GLY A 142 -3.53 -13.73 -0.04
N VAL A 143 -4.60 -14.51 -0.23
CA VAL A 143 -5.05 -14.97 -1.56
C VAL A 143 -5.71 -13.88 -2.39
N GLU A 144 -6.18 -12.78 -1.78
CA GLU A 144 -6.92 -11.75 -2.50
C GLU A 144 -5.99 -10.71 -3.11
N ALA A 145 -5.96 -10.62 -4.44
CA ALA A 145 -5.12 -9.67 -5.16
C ALA A 145 -5.41 -8.21 -4.77
N ASP A 146 -6.68 -7.84 -4.63
CA ASP A 146 -7.08 -6.47 -4.28
C ASP A 146 -6.53 -6.01 -2.91
N ALA A 147 -6.48 -6.91 -1.93
CA ALA A 147 -5.91 -6.61 -0.61
C ALA A 147 -4.38 -6.41 -0.68
N ASN A 148 -3.71 -7.14 -1.57
CA ASN A 148 -2.26 -7.07 -1.77
C ASN A 148 -1.88 -5.81 -2.57
N ASP A 149 -2.69 -5.42 -3.55
CA ASP A 149 -2.57 -4.15 -4.27
C ASP A 149 -2.80 -2.96 -3.31
N ALA A 150 -3.82 -3.05 -2.46
CA ALA A 150 -4.05 -2.05 -1.42
C ALA A 150 -2.87 -1.93 -0.44
N MET A 151 -2.23 -3.05 -0.06
CA MET A 151 -1.01 -3.04 0.76
C MET A 151 0.16 -2.35 0.04
N SER A 152 0.30 -2.56 -1.27
CA SER A 152 1.33 -1.91 -2.10
C SER A 152 1.12 -0.39 -2.17
N LEU A 153 -0.14 0.05 -2.24
CA LEU A 153 -0.50 1.47 -2.17
C LEU A 153 -0.32 2.05 -0.78
N LEU A 154 -0.57 1.26 0.27
CA LEU A 154 -0.48 1.68 1.67
C LEU A 154 0.97 1.88 2.13
N LEU A 155 1.84 0.89 1.91
CA LEU A 155 3.25 0.91 2.33
C LEU A 155 4.12 1.72 1.37
N ASN A 156 3.73 2.99 1.21
CA ASN A 156 4.39 3.96 0.35
C ASN A 156 4.94 5.10 1.22
N PRO A 157 6.20 5.55 1.03
CA PRO A 157 6.78 6.69 1.73
C PRO A 157 5.87 7.93 1.84
N TYR A 158 5.06 8.19 0.80
CA TYR A 158 4.18 9.36 0.74
C TYR A 158 2.89 9.26 1.59
N ASN A 159 2.59 8.09 2.16
CA ASN A 159 1.48 7.93 3.10
C ASN A 159 1.90 8.15 4.56
N PHE A 160 3.20 8.36 4.78
CA PHE A 160 3.72 8.64 6.10
C PHE A 160 3.69 10.14 6.40
N ALA A 161 3.51 10.46 7.67
CA ALA A 161 3.65 11.81 8.21
C ALA A 161 4.26 11.75 9.61
N GLU A 162 4.92 12.82 10.02
CA GLU A 162 5.34 13.03 11.40
C GLU A 162 4.33 13.92 12.11
N LEU A 163 3.94 13.55 13.33
CA LEU A 163 3.44 14.49 14.34
C LEU A 163 4.62 14.88 15.25
N GLY A 164 5.07 16.12 15.10
CA GLY A 164 6.22 16.67 15.83
C GLY A 164 5.89 17.07 17.26
N SER A 165 6.92 17.46 18.01
CA SER A 165 6.79 17.88 19.41
C SER A 165 5.92 19.14 19.63
N ASP A 166 5.75 19.94 18.59
CA ASP A 166 4.87 21.12 18.56
C ASP A 166 3.39 20.78 18.32
N GLY A 167 3.07 19.50 18.08
CA GLY A 167 1.72 19.04 17.75
C GLY A 167 1.31 19.28 16.30
N VAL A 168 2.23 19.68 15.42
CA VAL A 168 1.98 19.87 13.99
C VAL A 168 2.26 18.57 13.23
N THR A 169 1.33 18.21 12.35
CA THR A 169 1.53 17.08 11.42
C THR A 169 2.18 17.57 10.12
N SER A 170 3.32 16.99 9.78
CA SER A 170 4.08 17.27 8.57
C SER A 170 4.17 16.01 7.69
N PRO A 171 3.80 16.05 6.40
CA PRO A 171 3.99 14.92 5.50
C PRO A 171 5.46 14.52 5.43
N ALA A 172 5.73 13.23 5.46
CA ALA A 172 7.07 12.71 5.20
C ALA A 172 7.38 12.79 3.70
N SER A 173 8.67 12.77 3.36
CA SER A 173 9.12 12.62 1.98
C SER A 173 9.95 11.34 1.81
N SER A 174 10.15 10.89 0.57
CA SER A 174 11.06 9.77 0.29
C SER A 174 12.51 10.22 0.49
N GLY A 175 13.30 9.38 1.13
CA GLY A 175 14.75 9.57 1.22
C GLY A 175 15.53 8.88 0.08
N MET A 176 16.85 9.02 0.11
CA MET A 176 17.81 8.45 -0.83
C MET A 176 19.14 8.05 -0.13
N CYS A 177 19.12 7.82 1.18
CA CYS A 177 20.31 7.58 2.00
C CYS A 177 20.70 6.10 2.03
N THR A 178 19.74 5.18 1.94
CA THR A 178 19.94 3.74 2.18
C THR A 178 19.88 2.92 0.89
N ASP A 179 20.36 1.68 0.96
CA ASP A 179 20.55 0.84 -0.22
C ASP A 179 19.20 0.47 -0.85
N PRO A 180 18.92 0.84 -2.12
CA PRO A 180 17.66 0.51 -2.77
C PRO A 180 17.43 -0.99 -2.92
N ASP A 181 18.46 -1.84 -2.85
CA ASP A 181 18.33 -3.29 -2.89
C ASP A 181 17.70 -3.86 -1.60
N GLU A 182 17.69 -3.09 -0.50
CA GLU A 182 17.02 -3.47 0.75
C GLU A 182 15.54 -3.06 0.80
N TYR A 183 15.07 -2.23 -0.14
CA TYR A 183 13.71 -1.72 -0.14
C TYR A 183 12.67 -2.83 -0.30
N LEU A 184 11.51 -2.62 0.33
CA LEU A 184 10.35 -3.45 0.01
C LEU A 184 10.00 -3.33 -1.49
N PRO A 185 9.53 -4.44 -2.10
CA PRO A 185 9.09 -4.39 -3.49
C PRO A 185 7.87 -3.49 -3.63
N MET A 186 7.73 -2.85 -4.79
CA MET A 186 6.60 -1.97 -5.10
C MET A 186 5.27 -2.73 -5.29
N GLN A 187 5.32 -4.06 -5.44
CA GLN A 187 4.16 -4.91 -5.68
C GLN A 187 4.28 -6.19 -4.86
N PHE A 188 3.20 -6.55 -4.17
CA PHE A 188 3.13 -7.80 -3.43
C PHE A 188 2.27 -8.82 -4.16
N GLY A 189 2.83 -9.99 -4.43
CA GLY A 189 2.08 -11.15 -4.93
C GLY A 189 1.24 -11.83 -3.85
N MET A 190 0.37 -12.74 -4.28
CA MET A 190 -0.51 -13.51 -3.39
C MET A 190 0.23 -14.57 -2.56
N ASN A 191 -0.20 -14.76 -1.31
CA ASN A 191 0.33 -15.77 -0.38
C ASN A 191 1.86 -15.73 -0.24
N GLN A 192 2.42 -14.53 -0.13
CA GLN A 192 3.86 -14.31 -0.05
C GLN A 192 4.24 -13.59 1.22
N LYS A 193 5.50 -13.75 1.61
CA LYS A 193 6.11 -13.12 2.78
C LYS A 193 7.28 -12.28 2.31
N TYR A 194 7.37 -11.06 2.82
CA TYR A 194 8.39 -10.08 2.45
C TYR A 194 9.05 -9.51 3.70
N ARG A 195 10.33 -9.17 3.56
CA ARG A 195 11.07 -8.33 4.49
C ARG A 195 11.86 -7.34 3.64
N GLY A 196 11.89 -6.09 4.07
CA GLY A 196 12.64 -5.03 3.42
C GLY A 196 12.55 -3.75 4.23
N THR A 197 12.91 -2.64 3.60
CA THR A 197 12.89 -1.33 4.24
C THR A 197 11.99 -0.33 3.51
N ILE A 198 11.57 0.68 4.25
CA ILE A 198 10.95 1.90 3.72
C ILE A 198 11.76 3.06 4.28
N GLU A 199 12.29 3.91 3.41
CA GLU A 199 13.00 5.13 3.82
C GLU A 199 12.08 6.35 3.71
N VAL A 200 11.97 7.09 4.81
CA VAL A 200 11.25 8.37 4.85
C VAL A 200 12.10 9.46 5.49
N VAL A 201 11.85 10.72 5.12
CA VAL A 201 12.48 11.90 5.72
C VAL A 201 11.42 12.72 6.43
N VAL A 202 11.72 13.10 7.67
CA VAL A 202 10.80 13.78 8.58
C VAL A 202 11.46 15.00 9.26
N PRO A 203 10.71 16.00 9.74
CA PRO A 203 11.30 17.19 10.35
C PRO A 203 12.13 16.99 11.62
N GLU A 204 11.73 16.11 12.54
CA GLU A 204 12.34 15.92 13.86
C GLU A 204 12.89 14.50 14.03
N ALA A 205 14.00 14.37 14.79
CA ALA A 205 14.63 13.09 15.11
C ALA A 205 13.77 12.23 16.07
N SER A 206 12.76 12.82 16.69
CA SER A 206 11.82 12.18 17.60
C SER A 206 10.42 12.72 17.39
N GLY A 207 9.42 11.85 17.44
CA GLY A 207 8.03 12.25 17.24
C GLY A 207 7.10 11.04 17.19
N THR A 208 5.95 11.22 16.54
CA THR A 208 5.04 10.12 16.21
C THR A 208 4.94 9.97 14.70
N LEU A 209 5.37 8.81 14.20
CA LEU A 209 5.22 8.43 12.80
C LEU A 209 3.79 7.93 12.58
N ILE A 210 3.08 8.56 11.65
CA ILE A 210 1.72 8.25 11.26
C ILE A 210 1.76 7.56 9.89
N LEU A 211 1.12 6.40 9.77
CA LEU A 211 0.79 5.80 8.48
C LEU A 211 -0.70 5.98 8.20
N THR A 212 -1.01 6.77 7.17
CA THR A 212 -2.40 7.07 6.81
C THR A 212 -3.01 5.95 5.98
N ASN A 213 -4.21 5.52 6.34
CA ASN A 213 -5.04 4.61 5.56
C ASN A 213 -6.30 5.33 5.07
N TYR A 214 -6.34 5.71 3.80
CA TYR A 214 -7.49 6.47 3.24
C TYR A 214 -8.82 5.69 3.24
N GLY A 215 -8.79 4.37 3.43
CA GLY A 215 -9.99 3.52 3.52
C GLY A 215 -10.45 3.22 4.95
N GLY A 216 -9.79 3.75 5.99
CA GLY A 216 -10.12 3.39 7.37
C GLY A 216 -9.25 4.09 8.42
N ARG A 217 -9.00 3.41 9.54
CA ARG A 217 -8.09 3.89 10.58
C ARG A 217 -6.63 3.74 10.14
N GLY A 218 -5.82 4.76 10.41
CA GLY A 218 -4.37 4.69 10.27
C GLY A 218 -3.70 4.09 11.50
N TRP A 219 -2.37 4.11 11.49
CA TRP A 219 -1.52 3.58 12.55
C TRP A 219 -0.47 4.60 12.98
N GLU A 220 -0.04 4.51 14.24
CA GLU A 220 0.95 5.42 14.80
C GLU A 220 2.02 4.70 15.62
N TRP A 221 3.26 5.15 15.49
CA TRP A 221 4.41 4.68 16.27
C TRP A 221 5.21 5.86 16.81
N THR A 222 5.62 5.83 18.07
CA THR A 222 6.56 6.80 18.62
C THR A 222 8.00 6.43 18.23
N TYR A 223 8.84 7.41 17.92
CA TYR A 223 10.26 7.23 17.64
C TYR A 223 11.12 8.38 18.23
N PRO A 224 12.44 8.18 18.46
CA PRO A 224 13.07 6.86 18.52
C PRO A 224 12.43 6.06 19.66
N THR A 225 12.27 4.77 19.48
CA THR A 225 11.81 3.94 20.59
C THR A 225 12.95 3.83 21.59
N ASP A 226 12.72 4.22 22.85
CA ASP A 226 13.71 4.05 23.91
C ASP A 226 14.19 2.60 23.94
N GLU A 227 15.42 2.35 23.47
CA GLU A 227 16.09 1.07 23.67
C GLU A 227 16.33 0.90 25.19
N LYS A 228 15.72 -0.11 25.78
CA LYS A 228 16.12 -0.64 27.09
C LYS A 228 16.79 -1.98 26.92
#